data_AF-A0A2M8DY34-F1
#
_entry.id   AF-A0A2M8DY34-F1
#
_cell.length_a   1.000
_cell.length_b   1.000
_cell.length_c   1.000
_cell.angle_alpha   90.00
_cell.angle_beta   90.00
_cell.angle_gamma   90.00
#
_symmetry.space_group_name_H-M   'P 1'
#
loop_
_entity.id
_entity.type
_entity.pdbx_description
1 polymer ?
#
loop_
_entity_poly.entity_id
_entity_poly.type
_entity_poly.pdbx_seq_one_letter_code
_entity_poly.pdbx_strand_id
1 'polypeptide(L)'
;MKIRTAKSQRGFTLLESLVALAILAIALAAVLRATSASTNNADALRERLLADWVAQNRLALHAARGDWLPVGTQHGEETQAGLKFVWDEKISTTPNPAFRRIDVNVHAASAPQYTLRNLTGYLVQFPRR
;
A
#
# COMPACT_ATOMS: atom_id res chain seq x y z
N MET A 1 -55.18 30.66 46.46
CA MET A 1 -53.93 30.08 47.03
C MET A 1 -53.45 28.96 46.12
N LYS A 2 -52.42 29.17 45.30
CA LYS A 2 -51.89 28.15 44.36
C LYS A 2 -50.62 27.54 44.96
N ILE A 3 -50.69 26.27 45.33
CA ILE A 3 -49.56 25.51 45.88
C ILE A 3 -48.61 25.21 44.70
N ARG A 4 -47.42 25.81 44.71
CA ARG A 4 -46.35 25.46 43.76
C ARG A 4 -45.65 24.21 44.29
N THR A 5 -45.92 23.07 43.69
CA THR A 5 -45.15 21.84 43.92
C THR A 5 -43.75 22.03 43.31
N ALA A 6 -42.74 22.14 44.17
CA ALA A 6 -41.34 22.15 43.75
C ALA A 6 -41.02 20.77 43.16
N LYS A 7 -40.70 20.75 41.86
CA LYS A 7 -40.24 19.55 41.16
C LYS A 7 -38.90 19.15 41.78
N SER A 8 -38.84 17.98 42.43
CA SER A 8 -37.59 17.41 42.94
C SER A 8 -36.60 17.28 41.78
N GLN A 9 -35.56 18.11 41.77
CA GLN A 9 -34.43 17.92 40.86
C GLN A 9 -33.63 16.73 41.39
N ARG A 10 -33.80 15.58 40.74
CA ARG A 10 -32.91 14.42 40.94
C ARG A 10 -31.53 14.83 40.43
N GLY A 11 -30.58 15.07 41.34
CA GLY A 11 -29.18 15.28 40.99
C GLY A 11 -28.57 13.99 40.44
N PHE A 12 -27.58 14.12 39.55
CA PHE A 12 -26.82 13.00 39.00
C PHE A 12 -26.10 12.23 40.11
N THR A 13 -26.18 10.91 40.07
CA THR A 13 -25.45 10.06 41.01
C THR A 13 -23.97 9.92 40.60
N LEU A 14 -23.09 9.68 41.58
CA LEU A 14 -21.68 9.38 41.30
C LEU A 14 -21.54 8.12 40.43
N LEU A 15 -22.44 7.15 40.60
CA LEU A 15 -22.50 5.93 39.78
C LEU A 15 -22.82 6.24 38.32
N GLU A 16 -23.78 7.11 38.02
CA GLU A 16 -24.11 7.49 36.63
C GLU A 16 -22.94 8.18 35.95
N SER A 17 -22.29 9.12 36.62
CA SER A 17 -21.11 9.79 36.06
C SER A 17 -19.98 8.80 35.78
N LEU A 18 -19.74 7.83 36.67
CA LEU A 18 -18.75 6.78 36.44
C LEU A 18 -19.13 5.87 35.27
N VAL A 19 -20.39 5.44 35.18
CA VAL A 19 -20.87 4.60 34.09
C VAL A 19 -20.81 5.35 32.76
N ALA A 20 -21.22 6.62 32.73
CA ALA A 20 -21.16 7.47 31.54
C ALA A 20 -19.72 7.65 31.07
N LEU A 21 -18.79 7.91 31.98
CA LEU A 21 -17.36 8.01 31.66
C LEU A 21 -16.79 6.67 31.19
N ALA A 22 -17.20 5.54 31.77
CA ALA A 22 -16.76 4.23 31.33
C ALA A 22 -17.21 3.94 29.89
N ILE A 23 -18.48 4.20 29.56
CA ILE A 23 -19.03 4.04 28.21
C ILE A 23 -18.29 4.98 27.24
N LEU A 24 -18.09 6.24 27.62
CA LEU A 24 -17.37 7.21 26.82
C LEU A 24 -15.92 6.78 26.55
N ALA A 25 -15.22 6.29 27.57
CA ALA A 25 -13.85 5.81 27.43
C ALA A 25 -13.76 4.63 26.44
N ILE A 26 -14.70 3.68 26.51
CA ILE A 26 -14.77 2.55 25.57
C ILE A 26 -15.04 3.04 24.15
N ALA A 27 -15.99 3.97 23.98
CA ALA A 27 -16.29 4.54 22.67
C ALA A 27 -15.08 5.26 22.06
N LEU A 28 -14.37 6.08 22.84
CA LEU A 28 -13.15 6.76 22.40
C LEU A 28 -12.04 5.77 22.05
N ALA A 29 -11.84 4.71 22.84
CA ALA A 29 -10.87 3.68 22.54
C ALA A 29 -11.17 2.96 21.21
N ALA A 30 -12.45 2.71 20.91
CA ALA A 30 -12.87 2.14 19.64
C ALA A 30 -12.58 3.08 18.47
N VAL A 31 -12.87 4.38 18.62
CA VAL A 31 -12.56 5.40 17.60
C VAL A 31 -11.07 5.51 17.34
N LEU A 32 -10.24 5.59 18.39
CA LEU A 32 -8.79 5.66 18.26
C LEU A 32 -8.25 4.45 17.48
N ARG A 33 -8.72 3.24 17.83
CA ARG A 33 -8.36 2.03 17.09
C ARG A 33 -8.77 2.07 15.63
N ALA A 34 -9.97 2.55 15.32
CA ALA A 34 -10.45 2.67 13.94
C ALA A 34 -9.59 3.65 13.15
N THR A 35 -9.24 4.80 13.74
CA THR A 35 -8.35 5.80 13.13
C THR A 35 -6.96 5.24 12.89
N SER A 36 -6.35 4.56 13.87
CA SER A 36 -5.04 3.92 13.70
C SER A 36 -5.06 2.87 12.59
N ALA A 37 -6.12 2.06 12.49
CA ALA A 37 -6.28 1.10 11.40
C ALA A 37 -6.38 1.81 10.04
N SER A 38 -7.11 2.91 9.96
CA SER A 38 -7.20 3.72 8.73
C SER A 38 -5.85 4.28 8.29
N THR A 39 -5.05 4.81 9.23
CA THR A 39 -3.70 5.31 8.94
C THR A 39 -2.79 4.19 8.42
N ASN A 40 -2.76 3.05 9.11
CA ASN A 40 -1.94 1.91 8.68
C ASN A 40 -2.32 1.42 7.27
N ASN A 41 -3.62 1.43 6.95
CA ASN A 41 -4.10 1.08 5.61
C ASN A 41 -3.64 2.09 4.55
N ALA A 42 -3.65 3.38 4.87
CA ALA A 42 -3.19 4.43 3.97
C ALA A 42 -1.69 4.30 3.68
N ASP A 43 -0.88 3.98 4.70
CA ASP A 43 0.57 3.76 4.53
C ASP A 43 0.86 2.54 3.67
N ALA A 44 0.15 1.42 3.90
CA ALA A 44 0.28 0.22 3.08
C ALA A 44 -0.13 0.46 1.61
N LEU A 45 -1.16 1.28 1.38
CA LEU A 45 -1.57 1.66 0.03
C LEU A 45 -0.51 2.54 -0.65
N ARG A 46 0.02 3.53 0.07
CA ARG A 46 1.12 4.39 -0.41
C ARG A 46 2.32 3.55 -0.82
N GLU A 47 2.73 2.58 0.00
CA GLU A 47 3.86 1.71 -0.31
C GLU A 47 3.62 0.90 -1.61
N ARG A 48 2.40 0.35 -1.79
CA ARG A 48 2.03 -0.37 -3.03
C ARG A 48 2.03 0.52 -4.27
N LEU A 49 1.60 1.78 -4.14
CA LEU A 49 1.63 2.74 -5.25
C LEU A 49 3.07 3.08 -5.65
N LEU A 50 3.95 3.29 -4.68
CA LEU A 50 5.36 3.56 -4.96
C LEU A 50 6.06 2.34 -5.58
N ALA A 51 5.75 1.13 -5.12
CA ALA A 51 6.23 -0.10 -5.75
C ALA A 51 5.73 -0.24 -7.21
N ASP A 52 4.49 0.16 -7.49
CA ASP A 52 3.97 0.20 -8.86
C ASP A 52 4.69 1.23 -9.74
N TRP A 53 5.02 2.40 -9.21
CA TRP A 53 5.85 3.37 -9.93
C TRP A 53 7.24 2.83 -10.25
N VAL A 54 7.88 2.12 -9.30
CA VAL A 54 9.15 1.43 -9.57
C VAL A 54 8.98 0.44 -10.72
N ALA A 55 7.97 -0.43 -10.68
CA ALA A 55 7.74 -1.41 -11.74
C ALA A 55 7.50 -0.75 -13.12
N GLN A 56 6.71 0.33 -13.16
CA GLN A 56 6.45 1.10 -14.37
C GLN A 56 7.71 1.79 -14.89
N ASN A 57 8.51 2.39 -14.01
CA ASN A 57 9.79 3.02 -14.38
C ASN A 57 10.74 2.00 -15.02
N ARG A 58 10.83 0.79 -14.47
CA ARG A 58 11.64 -0.31 -15.03
C ARG A 58 11.21 -0.67 -16.45
N LEU A 59 9.92 -0.89 -16.68
CA LEU A 59 9.40 -1.18 -18.02
C LEU A 59 9.61 -0.02 -18.99
N ALA A 60 9.33 1.20 -18.54
CA ALA A 60 9.50 2.42 -19.34
C ALA A 60 10.97 2.64 -19.73
N LEU A 61 11.91 2.34 -18.83
CA LEU A 61 13.34 2.44 -19.09
C LEU A 61 13.78 1.48 -20.20
N HIS A 62 13.36 0.22 -20.15
CA HIS A 62 13.68 -0.76 -21.20
C HIS A 62 13.04 -0.40 -22.53
N ALA A 63 11.79 0.09 -22.52
CA ALA A 63 11.11 0.57 -23.70
C ALA A 63 11.82 1.79 -24.32
N ALA A 64 12.28 2.74 -23.49
CA ALA A 64 12.97 3.94 -23.94
C ALA A 64 14.37 3.64 -24.52
N ARG A 65 15.08 2.64 -23.96
CA ARG A 65 16.38 2.20 -24.48
C ARG A 65 16.24 1.34 -25.74
N GLY A 66 15.09 0.71 -25.93
CA GLY A 66 14.88 -0.26 -27.01
C GLY A 66 15.75 -1.52 -26.82
N ASP A 67 16.00 -1.89 -25.57
CA ASP A 67 16.92 -2.96 -25.22
C ASP A 67 16.30 -4.34 -25.53
N TRP A 68 17.11 -5.23 -26.10
CA TRP A 68 16.76 -6.64 -26.30
C TRP A 68 17.47 -7.52 -25.28
N LEU A 69 16.89 -7.62 -24.08
CA LEU A 69 17.52 -8.28 -22.95
C LEU A 69 17.52 -9.81 -23.07
N PRO A 70 18.63 -10.50 -22.76
CA PRO A 70 18.70 -11.97 -22.78
C PRO A 70 17.70 -12.58 -21.78
N VAL A 71 17.30 -13.82 -22.05
CA VAL A 71 16.47 -14.60 -21.12
C VAL A 71 17.25 -14.84 -19.84
N GLY A 72 16.59 -14.67 -18.69
CA GLY A 72 17.21 -14.78 -17.39
C GLY A 72 16.49 -13.92 -16.36
N THR A 73 17.10 -13.79 -15.19
CA THR A 73 16.62 -12.92 -14.12
C THR A 73 17.66 -11.85 -13.84
N GLN A 74 17.21 -10.61 -13.71
CA GLN A 74 18.01 -9.51 -13.21
C GLN A 74 17.44 -9.01 -11.91
N HIS A 75 18.28 -8.41 -11.09
CA HIS A 75 17.89 -7.89 -9.78
C HIS A 75 18.50 -6.52 -9.58
N GLY A 76 17.88 -5.71 -8.73
CA GLY A 76 18.46 -4.46 -8.30
C GLY A 76 17.63 -3.80 -7.22
N GLU A 77 18.00 -2.56 -6.92
CA GLU A 77 17.37 -1.76 -5.90
C GLU A 77 17.02 -0.38 -6.46
N GLU A 78 15.93 0.19 -6.00
CA GLU A 78 15.50 1.55 -6.34
C GLU A 78 14.93 2.23 -5.11
N THR A 79 15.26 3.50 -4.91
CA THR A 79 14.70 4.30 -3.81
C THR A 79 13.66 5.26 -4.39
N GLN A 80 12.41 5.16 -3.90
CA GLN A 80 11.32 6.01 -4.34
C GLN A 80 10.64 6.67 -3.13
N ALA A 81 10.51 8.00 -3.18
CA ALA A 81 9.96 8.82 -2.09
C ALA A 81 10.52 8.49 -0.69
N GLY A 82 11.83 8.19 -0.61
CA GLY A 82 12.54 7.84 0.63
C GLY A 82 12.41 6.38 1.06
N LEU A 83 11.64 5.55 0.37
CA LEU A 83 11.52 4.12 0.62
C LEU A 83 12.40 3.32 -0.34
N LYS A 84 13.09 2.32 0.20
CA LYS A 84 13.94 1.41 -0.57
C LYS A 84 13.12 0.19 -1.03
N PHE A 85 13.17 -0.08 -2.32
CA PHE A 85 12.56 -1.25 -2.95
C PHE A 85 13.64 -2.13 -3.57
N VAL A 86 13.42 -3.43 -3.52
CA VAL A 86 14.21 -4.42 -4.25
C VAL A 86 13.34 -4.93 -5.38
N TRP A 87 13.88 -5.04 -6.58
CA TRP A 87 13.15 -5.54 -7.74
C TRP A 87 13.88 -6.72 -8.38
N ASP A 88 13.11 -7.60 -9.00
CA ASP A 88 13.60 -8.61 -9.93
C ASP A 88 12.83 -8.57 -11.24
N GLU A 89 13.57 -8.74 -12.33
CA GLU A 89 13.03 -8.77 -13.69
C GLU A 89 13.31 -10.14 -14.28
N LYS A 90 12.25 -10.88 -14.58
CA LYS A 90 12.34 -12.18 -15.24
C LYS A 90 12.01 -12.02 -16.72
N ILE A 91 13.01 -12.22 -17.57
CA ILE A 91 12.87 -12.21 -19.02
C ILE A 91 12.67 -13.64 -19.50
N SER A 92 11.60 -13.87 -20.26
CA SER A 92 11.25 -15.17 -20.83
C SER A 92 10.91 -15.09 -22.32
N THR A 93 11.13 -16.20 -23.02
CA THR A 93 10.72 -16.33 -24.42
C THR A 93 9.20 -16.36 -24.54
N THR A 94 8.71 -15.97 -25.70
CA THR A 94 7.30 -16.15 -26.08
C THR A 94 7.22 -17.01 -27.34
N PRO A 95 6.04 -17.54 -27.71
CA PRO A 95 5.88 -18.26 -28.97
C PRO A 95 6.26 -17.44 -30.21
N ASN A 96 6.16 -16.11 -30.15
CA ASN A 96 6.64 -15.23 -31.20
C ASN A 96 8.09 -14.81 -30.89
N PRO A 97 9.08 -15.22 -31.69
CA PRO A 97 10.49 -14.90 -31.41
C PRO A 97 10.82 -13.40 -31.47
N ALA A 98 9.96 -12.58 -32.10
CA ALA A 98 10.10 -11.12 -32.10
C ALA A 98 9.72 -10.46 -30.76
N PHE A 99 9.13 -11.23 -29.83
CA PHE A 99 8.69 -10.74 -28.52
C PHE A 99 9.35 -11.53 -27.38
N ARG A 100 9.80 -10.79 -26.37
CA ARG A 100 10.18 -11.34 -25.06
C ARG A 100 9.23 -10.80 -24.00
N ARG A 101 8.82 -11.65 -23.06
CA ARG A 101 8.04 -11.23 -21.90
C ARG A 101 8.99 -10.83 -20.78
N ILE A 102 8.75 -9.68 -20.16
CA ILE A 102 9.45 -9.22 -18.97
C ILE A 102 8.44 -9.13 -17.83
N ASP A 103 8.67 -9.90 -16.77
CA ASP A 103 7.88 -9.85 -15.54
C ASP A 103 8.70 -9.09 -14.49
N VAL A 104 8.21 -7.94 -14.03
CA VAL A 104 8.88 -7.08 -13.04
C VAL A 104 8.20 -7.25 -11.70
N ASN A 105 8.89 -7.87 -10.74
CA ASN A 105 8.44 -7.99 -9.37
C ASN A 105 9.15 -6.94 -8.50
N VAL A 106 8.39 -6.27 -7.64
CA VAL A 106 8.89 -5.25 -6.72
C VAL A 106 8.52 -5.64 -5.30
N HIS A 107 9.50 -5.58 -4.42
CA HIS A 107 9.49 -6.06 -3.05
C HIS A 107 9.87 -4.93 -2.10
N ALA A 108 9.33 -4.96 -0.89
CA ALA A 108 9.80 -4.11 0.19
C ALA A 108 11.22 -4.56 0.60
N ALA A 109 12.16 -3.62 0.78
CA ALA A 109 13.50 -3.99 1.23
C ALA A 109 13.51 -4.62 2.64
N SER A 110 12.51 -4.30 3.48
CA SER A 110 12.33 -4.88 4.81
C SER A 110 11.78 -6.31 4.78
N ALA A 111 11.14 -6.73 3.69
CA ALA A 111 10.55 -8.06 3.54
C ALA A 111 10.67 -8.54 2.08
N PRO A 112 11.87 -8.95 1.63
CA PRO A 112 12.12 -9.36 0.25
C PRO A 112 11.25 -10.54 -0.20
N GLN A 113 10.77 -11.37 0.73
CA GLN A 113 9.87 -12.48 0.44
C GLN A 113 8.46 -12.05 0.02
N TYR A 114 8.07 -10.78 0.23
CA TYR A 114 6.74 -10.29 -0.08
C TYR A 114 6.76 -9.37 -1.31
N THR A 115 6.15 -9.83 -2.40
CA THR A 115 5.96 -9.03 -3.61
C THR A 115 4.85 -8.01 -3.37
N LEU A 116 5.19 -6.73 -3.39
CA LEU A 116 4.24 -5.62 -3.31
C LEU A 116 3.50 -5.43 -4.64
N ARG A 117 4.22 -5.60 -5.75
CA ARG A 117 3.67 -5.45 -7.11
C ARG A 117 4.38 -6.37 -8.08
N ASN A 118 3.62 -6.95 -9.00
CA ASN A 118 4.11 -7.59 -10.21
C ASN A 118 3.51 -6.88 -11.41
N LEU A 119 4.34 -6.56 -12.41
CA LEU A 119 3.92 -5.95 -13.66
C LEU A 119 4.59 -6.67 -14.84
N THR A 120 3.76 -7.16 -15.76
CA THR A 120 4.22 -7.82 -16.98
C THR A 120 4.26 -6.83 -18.14
N GLY A 121 5.38 -6.81 -18.87
CA GLY A 121 5.56 -6.08 -20.12
C GLY A 121 6.12 -6.96 -21.23
N TYR A 122 6.28 -6.37 -22.41
CA TYR A 122 6.86 -7.04 -23.58
C TYR A 122 7.94 -6.18 -24.23
N LEU A 123 9.06 -6.82 -24.54
CA LEU A 123 10.14 -6.25 -25.34
C LEU A 123 9.92 -6.66 -26.79
N VAL A 124 10.15 -5.74 -27.72
CA VAL A 124 9.95 -5.96 -29.17
C VAL A 124 11.27 -5.76 -29.90
N GLN A 125 11.68 -6.77 -30.67
CA GLN A 125 12.84 -6.65 -31.54
C GLN A 125 12.41 -6.02 -32.87
N PHE A 126 12.56 -4.70 -33.00
CA PHE A 126 12.36 -4.05 -34.29
C PHE A 126 13.58 -4.32 -35.18
N PRO A 127 13.40 -4.82 -36.43
CA PRO A 127 14.50 -4.88 -37.37
C PRO A 127 14.96 -3.45 -37.68
N ARG A 128 16.20 -3.12 -37.35
CA ARG A 128 16.82 -1.86 -37.76
C ARG A 128 16.90 -1.86 -39.29
N ARG A 129 16.22 -0.90 -39.94
CA ARG A 129 16.38 -0.60 -41.36
C ARG A 129 17.68 0.14 -41.60
#